data_AF-A0A9X2Q6B1-F1
#
_entry.id   AF-A0A9X2Q6B1-F1
#
_cell.length_a   1.000
_cell.length_b   1.000
_cell.length_c   1.000
_cell.angle_alpha   90.00
_cell.angle_beta   90.00
_cell.angle_gamma   90.00
#
_symmetry.space_group_name_H-M   'P 1'
#
loop_
_entity.id
_entity.type
_entity.pdbx_description
1 polymer ?
#
loop_
_entity_poly.entity_id
_entity_poly.type
_entity_poly.pdbx_seq_one_letter_code
_entity_poly.pdbx_strand_id
1 'polypeptide(L)' 'MTKSDLADRVREVRTEQGLTQQEVADRLGKTIQAVSKAENYTPKDGMTGFRITILEELTGEEVRGPLYEMD' A
#
# COMPACT_ATOMS: atom_id res chain seq x y z
N MET A 1 6.91 -4.78 -10.78
CA MET A 1 6.51 -4.98 -9.38
C MET A 1 5.19 -5.72 -9.40
N THR A 2 5.09 -6.89 -8.77
CA THR A 2 3.84 -7.65 -8.67
C THR A 2 2.87 -7.01 -7.69
N LYS A 3 1.62 -7.48 -7.64
CA LYS A 3 0.65 -7.05 -6.61
C LYS A 3 1.10 -7.43 -5.19
N SER A 4 1.84 -8.53 -5.04
CA SER A 4 2.44 -8.95 -3.77
C SER A 4 3.57 -8.02 -3.37
N ASP A 5 4.48 -7.72 -4.30
CA ASP A 5 5.61 -6.82 -4.05
C ASP A 5 5.14 -5.43 -3.57
N LEU A 6 4.00 -4.94 -4.09
CA LEU A 6 3.40 -3.68 -3.63
C LEU A 6 2.92 -3.76 -2.18
N ALA A 7 2.35 -4.88 -1.76
CA ALA A 7 1.89 -5.09 -0.39
C ALA A 7 3.09 -5.14 0.58
N ASP A 8 4.12 -5.87 0.18
CA ASP A 8 5.38 -5.98 0.93
C ASP A 8 6.04 -4.60 1.05
N ARG A 9 6.10 -3.84 -0.05
CA ARG A 9 6.67 -2.49 -0.05
C ARG A 9 5.92 -1.52 0.84
N VAL A 10 4.59 -1.56 0.86
CA VAL A 10 3.78 -0.75 1.78
C VAL A 10 4.16 -1.04 3.24
N ARG A 11 4.28 -2.32 3.59
CA ARG A 11 4.65 -2.75 4.94
C ARG A 11 6.06 -2.28 5.31
N GLU A 12 7.02 -2.48 4.41
CA GLU A 12 8.42 -2.05 4.59
C GLU A 12 8.50 -0.56 4.88
N VAL A 13 8.01 0.28 3.96
CA VAL A 13 8.09 1.74 4.08
C VAL A 13 7.41 2.23 5.37
N ARG A 14 6.23 1.67 5.72
CA ARG A 14 5.57 1.98 6.98
C ARG A 14 6.48 1.67 8.18
N THR A 15 7.06 0.47 8.23
CA THR A 15 7.91 0.04 9.35
C THR A 15 9.23 0.79 9.43
N GLU A 16 9.85 1.13 8.30
CA GLU A 16 11.07 1.94 8.23
C GLU A 16 10.86 3.34 8.81
N GLN A 17 9.66 3.90 8.66
CA GLN A 17 9.27 5.18 9.25
C GLN A 17 8.78 5.08 10.71
N GLY A 18 8.76 3.87 11.29
CA GLY A 18 8.29 3.65 12.66
C GLY A 18 6.78 3.83 12.87
N LEU A 19 5.99 3.80 11.79
CA LEU A 19 4.55 4.04 11.84
C LEU A 19 3.76 2.76 12.12
N THR A 20 2.68 2.89 12.87
CA THR A 20 1.64 1.89 13.03
C THR A 20 0.67 1.92 11.84
N GLN A 21 -0.08 0.83 11.64
CA GLN A 21 -1.14 0.80 10.62
C GLN A 21 -2.25 1.82 10.92
N GLN A 22 -2.52 2.11 12.19
CA GLN A 22 -3.50 3.13 12.60
C GLN A 22 -3.05 4.53 12.18
N GLU A 23 -1.79 4.88 12.38
CA GLU A 23 -1.27 6.19 11.97
C GLU A 23 -1.33 6.40 10.45
N VAL A 24 -1.04 5.36 9.66
CA VAL A 24 -1.22 5.42 8.19
C VAL A 24 -2.70 5.58 7.83
N ALA A 25 -3.59 4.86 8.52
CA ALA A 25 -5.03 4.98 8.30
C ALA A 25 -5.54 6.40 8.61
N ASP A 26 -5.09 6.98 9.72
CA ASP A 26 -5.45 8.32 10.17
C ASP A 26 -4.98 9.39 9.16
N ARG A 27 -3.74 9.29 8.65
CA ARG A 27 -3.21 10.19 7.60
C ARG A 27 -4.06 10.20 6.34
N LEU A 28 -4.53 9.03 5.92
CA LEU A 28 -5.29 8.85 4.68
C LEU A 28 -6.80 8.99 4.84
N GLY A 29 -7.30 9.21 6.07
CA GLY A 29 -8.73 9.20 6.37
C GLY A 29 -9.38 7.84 6.06
N LYS A 30 -8.67 6.74 6.33
CA LYS A 30 -9.10 5.35 6.09
C LYS A 30 -9.19 4.57 7.40
N THR A 31 -9.56 3.30 7.31
CA THR A 31 -9.61 2.40 8.47
C THR A 31 -8.34 1.58 8.58
N ILE A 32 -7.97 1.18 9.81
CA ILE A 32 -6.86 0.26 10.05
C ILE A 32 -7.04 -1.06 9.30
N GLN A 33 -8.29 -1.54 9.14
CA GLN A 33 -8.59 -2.76 8.37
C GLN A 33 -8.26 -2.60 6.89
N ALA A 34 -8.44 -1.40 6.32
CA ALA A 34 -8.05 -1.15 4.93
C ALA A 34 -6.53 -1.22 4.76
N VAL A 35 -5.77 -0.59 5.66
CA VAL A 35 -4.29 -0.64 5.65
C VAL A 35 -3.78 -2.06 5.88
N SER A 36 -4.34 -2.76 6.86
CA SER A 36 -4.03 -4.17 7.12
C SER A 36 -4.29 -5.05 5.90
N LYS A 37 -5.42 -4.85 5.20
CA LYS A 37 -5.72 -5.58 3.96
C LYS A 37 -4.82 -5.19 2.79
N ALA A 38 -4.35 -3.94 2.74
CA ALA A 38 -3.36 -3.52 1.74
C ALA A 38 -2.01 -4.24 1.96
N GLU A 39 -1.57 -4.39 3.20
CA GLU A 39 -0.33 -5.09 3.56
C GLU A 39 -0.42 -6.62 3.47
N ASN A 40 -1.62 -7.20 3.55
CA ASN A 40 -1.83 -8.66 3.49
C ASN A 40 -2.40 -9.06 2.12
N TYR A 41 -1.53 -9.17 1.12
CA TYR A 41 -1.93 -9.51 -0.24
C TYR A 41 -2.66 -10.86 -0.35
N THR A 42 -3.71 -10.88 -1.16
CA THR A 42 -4.30 -12.10 -1.71
C THR A 42 -4.56 -11.93 -3.21
N PRO A 43 -4.52 -13.00 -4.02
CA PRO A 43 -4.71 -12.91 -5.47
C PRO A 43 -6.01 -12.23 -5.93
N LYS A 44 -7.04 -12.21 -5.08
CA LYS A 44 -8.36 -11.64 -5.37
C LYS A 44 -8.62 -10.30 -4.69
N ASP A 45 -7.63 -9.72 -4.00
CA ASP A 45 -7.83 -8.40 -3.44
C ASP A 45 -7.77 -7.31 -4.53
N GLY A 46 -8.66 -6.31 -4.39
CA GLY A 46 -8.68 -5.12 -5.24
C GLY A 46 -7.87 -3.97 -4.66
N MET A 47 -6.79 -4.25 -3.91
CA MET A 47 -6.09 -3.24 -3.11
C MET A 47 -4.96 -2.52 -3.84
N THR A 48 -4.70 -2.87 -5.11
CA THR A 48 -3.65 -2.28 -5.94
C THR A 48 -3.59 -0.75 -5.88
N GLY A 49 -4.68 -0.06 -6.20
CA GLY A 49 -4.70 1.41 -6.21
C GLY A 49 -4.48 1.99 -4.81
N PHE A 50 -4.99 1.32 -3.78
CA PHE A 50 -4.80 1.78 -2.40
C PHE A 50 -3.36 1.59 -1.92
N ARG A 51 -2.67 0.54 -2.36
CA ARG A 51 -1.22 0.38 -2.10
C ARG A 51 -0.41 1.50 -2.73
N ILE A 52 -0.72 1.88 -3.97
CA ILE A 52 -0.10 3.03 -4.62
C ILE A 52 -0.33 4.30 -3.79
N THR A 53 -1.57 4.58 -3.39
CA THR A 53 -1.87 5.74 -2.54
C THR A 53 -1.08 5.75 -1.23
N ILE A 54 -0.93 4.60 -0.56
CA ILE A 54 -0.12 4.53 0.67
C ILE A 54 1.36 4.81 0.37
N LEU A 55 1.89 4.24 -0.71
CA LEU A 55 3.29 4.47 -1.08
C LEU A 55 3.54 5.94 -1.40
N GLU A 56 2.72 6.55 -2.23
CA GLU A 56 2.85 7.97 -2.59
C GLU A 56 2.76 8.89 -1.38
N GLU A 57 1.84 8.62 -0.45
CA GLU A 57 1.72 9.36 0.81
C GLU A 57 2.97 9.21 1.70
N LEU A 58 3.49 7.99 1.84
CA LEU A 58 4.59 7.73 2.76
C LEU A 58 5.96 8.13 2.18
N THR A 59 6.18 7.96 0.88
CA THR A 59 7.46 8.29 0.24
C THR A 59 7.50 9.72 -0.29
N GLY A 60 6.35 10.34 -0.55
CA GLY A 60 6.25 11.60 -1.29
C GLY A 60 6.66 11.47 -2.76
N GLU A 61 6.88 10.25 -3.25
CA GLU A 61 7.28 9.95 -4.62
C GLU A 61 6.08 9.41 -5.39
N GLU A 62 5.86 9.94 -6.60
CA GLU A 62 4.85 9.42 -7.51
C GLU A 62 5.23 8.00 -7.95
N VAL A 63 4.34 7.03 -7.72
CA VAL A 63 4.57 5.64 -8.13
C VAL A 63 4.09 5.50 -9.58
N ARG A 64 4.96 5.87 -10.53
CA ARG A 64 4.66 5.78 -11.98
C ARG A 64 4.71 4.34 -12.51
N GLY A 65 3.67 3.95 -13.27
CA GLY A 65 3.56 2.65 -13.95
C GLY A 65 4.30 2.55 -15.31
N PRO A 66 4.44 1.32 -15.88
CA PRO A 66 3.27 0.63 -16.43
C PRO A 66 3.06 -0.85 -16.03
N LEU A 67 1.85 -1.33 -16.35
CA LEU A 67 1.26 -2.69 -16.33
C LEU A 67 0.42 -3.10 -15.10
N TYR A 68 -0.82 -2.57 -15.06
CA TYR A 68 -1.98 -3.42 -14.75
C TYR A 68 -2.76 -3.72 -16.03
N GLU A 69 -2.06 -4.13 -17.08
CA GLU A 69 -2.65 -4.93 -18.15
C GLU A 69 -1.89 -6.25 -18.16
N MET A 70 -2.63 -7.37 -18.19
CA MET A 70 -2.16 -8.77 -18.19
C MET A 70 -1.85 -9.37 -16.81
N ASP A 71 -2.90 -9.74 -16.08
CA ASP A 71 -3.46 -11.11 -16.14
C ASP A 71 -4.96 -11.09 -15.81
#